data_AF-A0A2N1MFZ5-F1
#
_entry.id   AF-A0A2N1MFZ5-F1
#
_cell.length_a   1.000
_cell.length_b   1.000
_cell.length_c   1.000
_cell.angle_alpha   90.00
_cell.angle_beta   90.00
_cell.angle_gamma   90.00
#
_symmetry.space_group_name_H-M   'P 1'
#
loop_
_entity.id
_entity.type
_entity.pdbx_description
1 polymer ?
#
loop_
_entity_poly.entity_id
_entity_poly.type
_entity_poly.pdbx_seq_one_letter_code
_entity_poly.pdbx_strand_id
1 'polypeptide(L)'
;MSRNHEYFERNPETWSIIDFLNECKVEPYDAKIDKYTKSLKAIANDKQGERTKKAQSLLDSFMLGLQPDRTKAKEWERKRAQKQVHIHQPNLNAGTVVNEISGGTFGSINGKAKKRDHNEVRLRNL
;
A
#
# COMPACT_ATOMS: atom_id res chain seq x y z
N MET A 1 -14.59 -25.95 10.92
CA MET A 1 -14.21 -25.87 9.49
C MET A 1 -14.68 -24.53 8.96
N SER A 2 -13.78 -23.60 8.66
CA SER A 2 -14.17 -22.33 8.04
C SER A 2 -14.62 -22.60 6.61
N ARG A 3 -15.84 -22.20 6.25
CA ARG A 3 -16.32 -22.29 4.87
C ARG A 3 -15.37 -21.50 3.96
N ASN A 4 -14.91 -22.14 2.89
CA ASN A 4 -14.15 -21.46 1.84
C ASN A 4 -15.01 -20.35 1.23
N HIS A 5 -14.38 -19.29 0.75
CA HIS A 5 -15.09 -18.24 0.02
C HIS A 5 -15.67 -18.79 -1.29
N GLU A 6 -16.91 -18.42 -1.63
CA GLU A 6 -17.64 -18.87 -2.84
C GLU A 6 -16.83 -18.64 -4.14
N TYR A 7 -16.02 -17.57 -4.19
CA TYR A 7 -15.04 -17.34 -5.27
C TYR A 7 -14.22 -18.59 -5.64
N PHE A 8 -13.80 -19.37 -4.65
CA PHE A 8 -13.01 -20.58 -4.87
C PHE A 8 -13.84 -21.78 -5.30
N GLU A 9 -15.16 -21.68 -5.45
CA GLU A 9 -16.01 -22.71 -6.04
C GLU A 9 -15.93 -22.72 -7.58
N ARG A 10 -15.36 -21.66 -8.17
CA ARG A 10 -15.15 -21.50 -9.62
C ARG A 10 -14.01 -22.35 -10.16
N ASN A 11 -13.84 -22.30 -11.49
CA ASN A 11 -12.73 -22.94 -12.19
C ASN A 11 -11.37 -22.52 -11.59
N PRO A 12 -10.49 -23.44 -11.17
CA PRO A 12 -9.23 -23.11 -10.51
C PRO A 12 -8.26 -22.30 -11.36
N GLU A 13 -8.34 -22.44 -12.67
CA GLU A 13 -7.47 -21.73 -13.61
C GLU A 13 -7.72 -20.21 -13.60
N THR A 14 -8.93 -19.78 -13.23
CA THR A 14 -9.30 -18.37 -13.19
C THR A 14 -9.01 -17.71 -11.85
N TRP A 15 -8.51 -18.46 -10.86
CA TRP A 15 -8.23 -17.92 -9.54
C TRP A 15 -7.06 -16.93 -9.56
N SER A 16 -7.30 -15.74 -9.03
CA SER A 16 -6.35 -14.63 -8.95
C SER A 16 -6.60 -13.81 -7.69
N ILE A 17 -5.52 -13.34 -7.06
CA ILE A 17 -5.61 -12.46 -5.89
C ILE A 17 -6.36 -11.17 -6.20
N ILE A 18 -6.20 -10.60 -7.41
CA ILE A 18 -6.85 -9.33 -7.78
C ILE A 18 -8.37 -9.50 -7.89
N ASP A 19 -8.82 -10.55 -8.57
CA ASP A 19 -10.25 -10.81 -8.74
C ASP A 19 -10.90 -11.18 -7.41
N PHE A 20 -10.21 -11.97 -6.59
CA PHE A 20 -10.65 -12.20 -5.21
C PHE A 20 -10.80 -10.89 -4.41
N LEU A 21 -9.82 -9.97 -4.47
CA LEU A 21 -9.89 -8.70 -3.74
C LEU A 21 -11.02 -7.79 -4.21
N ASN A 22 -11.33 -7.82 -5.52
CA ASN A 22 -12.45 -7.09 -6.11
C ASN A 22 -13.81 -7.63 -5.63
N GLU A 23 -13.95 -8.94 -5.48
CA GLU A 23 -15.23 -9.59 -5.12
C GLU A 23 -15.42 -9.76 -3.61
N CYS A 24 -14.34 -9.88 -2.86
CA CYS A 24 -14.39 -10.05 -1.42
C CYS A 24 -14.91 -8.76 -0.76
N LYS A 25 -16.06 -8.86 -0.08
CA LYS A 25 -16.71 -7.74 0.61
C LYS A 25 -16.17 -7.47 2.02
N VAL A 26 -15.26 -8.30 2.52
CA VAL A 26 -14.68 -8.17 3.87
C VAL A 26 -13.74 -6.98 3.91
N GLU A 27 -13.82 -6.12 4.92
CA GLU A 27 -12.83 -5.06 5.16
C GLU A 27 -12.28 -5.21 6.58
N PRO A 28 -11.05 -4.73 6.87
CA PRO A 28 -10.12 -4.02 5.98
C PRO A 28 -9.34 -4.95 5.02
N TYR A 29 -8.44 -4.38 4.22
CA TYR A 29 -7.53 -5.11 3.33
C TYR A 29 -6.87 -6.32 4.00
N ASP A 30 -6.36 -6.15 5.23
CA ASP A 30 -5.70 -7.24 5.96
C ASP A 30 -6.65 -8.42 6.22
N ALA A 31 -7.93 -8.14 6.50
CA ALA A 31 -8.95 -9.17 6.67
C ALA A 31 -9.28 -9.88 5.34
N LYS A 32 -9.19 -9.18 4.20
CA LYS A 32 -9.29 -9.85 2.88
C LYS A 32 -8.13 -10.80 2.66
N ILE A 33 -6.91 -10.37 2.95
CA ILE A 33 -5.71 -11.19 2.78
C ILE A 33 -5.71 -12.40 3.70
N ASP A 34 -6.13 -12.22 4.96
CA ASP A 34 -6.29 -13.33 5.90
C ASP A 34 -7.34 -14.33 5.40
N LYS A 35 -8.48 -13.85 4.90
CA LYS A 35 -9.52 -14.73 4.31
C LYS A 35 -9.03 -15.46 3.06
N TYR A 36 -8.28 -14.78 2.19
CA TYR A 36 -7.67 -15.37 0.99
C TYR A 36 -6.73 -16.51 1.38
N THR A 37 -5.76 -16.23 2.25
CA THR A 37 -4.74 -17.20 2.66
C THR A 37 -5.34 -18.37 3.45
N LYS A 38 -6.32 -18.12 4.35
CA LYS A 38 -7.04 -19.19 5.06
C LYS A 38 -7.83 -20.09 4.12
N SER A 39 -8.51 -19.53 3.13
CA SER A 39 -9.27 -20.30 2.14
C SER A 39 -8.32 -21.17 1.30
N LEU A 40 -7.22 -20.61 0.81
CA LEU A 40 -6.23 -21.39 0.06
C LEU A 40 -5.61 -22.49 0.90
N LYS A 41 -5.27 -22.23 2.18
CA LYS A 41 -4.72 -23.25 3.09
C LYS A 41 -5.73 -24.37 3.34
N ALA A 42 -7.01 -24.04 3.49
CA ALA A 42 -8.05 -25.04 3.65
C ALA A 42 -8.21 -25.92 2.40
N ILE A 43 -8.15 -25.32 1.19
CA ILE A 43 -8.21 -26.06 -0.08
C ILE A 43 -6.95 -26.90 -0.30
N ALA A 44 -5.78 -26.37 0.01
CA ALA A 44 -4.51 -27.07 -0.11
C ALA A 44 -4.38 -28.25 0.87
N ASN A 45 -5.06 -28.18 2.01
CA ASN A 45 -5.13 -29.28 2.98
C ASN A 45 -6.19 -30.34 2.63
N ASP A 46 -7.07 -30.08 1.66
CA ASP A 46 -8.05 -31.06 1.20
C ASP A 46 -7.44 -32.00 0.13
N LYS A 47 -7.91 -33.26 0.09
CA LYS A 47 -7.25 -34.35 -0.65
C LYS A 47 -7.00 -34.01 -2.13
N GLN A 48 -5.91 -34.59 -2.62
CA GLN A 48 -5.28 -34.50 -3.95
C GLN A 48 -6.22 -34.18 -5.12
N GLY A 49 -5.91 -33.10 -5.84
CA GLY A 49 -6.56 -32.71 -7.10
C GLY A 49 -5.93 -31.46 -7.69
N GLU A 50 -6.38 -31.07 -8.88
CA GLU A 50 -5.91 -29.85 -9.57
C GLU A 50 -6.17 -28.58 -8.74
N ARG A 51 -7.27 -28.57 -7.97
CA ARG A 51 -7.61 -27.49 -7.02
C ARG A 51 -6.55 -27.32 -5.93
N THR A 52 -6.13 -28.42 -5.33
CA THR A 52 -5.10 -28.45 -4.28
C THR A 52 -3.78 -27.93 -4.83
N LYS A 53 -3.34 -28.44 -5.99
CA LYS A 53 -2.09 -27.99 -6.65
C LYS A 53 -2.11 -26.50 -6.97
N LYS A 54 -3.23 -26.01 -7.52
CA LYS A 54 -3.39 -24.59 -7.85
C LYS A 54 -3.40 -23.72 -6.59
N ALA A 55 -4.12 -24.14 -5.54
CA ALA A 55 -4.15 -23.42 -4.26
C ALA A 55 -2.76 -23.34 -3.61
N GLN A 56 -2.01 -24.43 -3.65
CA GLN A 56 -0.62 -24.48 -3.18
C GLN A 56 0.26 -23.51 -3.99
N SER A 57 0.18 -23.54 -5.32
CA SER A 57 0.94 -22.63 -6.19
C SER A 57 0.63 -21.15 -5.92
N LEU A 58 -0.63 -20.80 -5.67
CA LEU A 58 -1.04 -19.44 -5.31
C LEU A 58 -0.55 -19.03 -3.92
N LEU A 59 -0.57 -19.95 -2.94
CA LEU A 59 0.03 -19.70 -1.61
C LEU A 59 1.52 -19.48 -1.70
N ASP A 60 2.22 -20.32 -2.46
CA ASP A 60 3.66 -20.25 -2.67
C ASP A 60 4.02 -18.94 -3.37
N SER A 61 3.33 -18.55 -4.44
CA SER A 61 3.50 -17.25 -5.11
C SER A 61 3.28 -16.05 -4.17
N PHE A 62 2.36 -16.19 -3.21
CA PHE A 62 2.06 -15.13 -2.24
C PHE A 62 3.05 -15.07 -1.08
N MET A 63 3.52 -16.22 -0.57
CA MET A 63 4.35 -16.34 0.64
C MET A 63 5.85 -16.47 0.36
N LEU A 64 6.24 -17.22 -0.67
CA LEU A 64 7.62 -17.45 -1.05
C LEU A 64 8.09 -16.34 -1.98
N GLY A 65 8.99 -15.49 -1.47
CA GLY A 65 10.05 -14.69 -2.14
C GLY A 65 9.79 -13.94 -3.45
N LEU A 66 9.11 -14.55 -4.42
CA LEU A 66 8.81 -14.02 -5.75
C LEU A 66 7.87 -12.81 -5.69
N GLN A 67 6.98 -12.73 -4.67
CA GLN A 67 6.10 -11.59 -4.38
C GLN A 67 5.25 -11.02 -5.54
N PRO A 68 4.98 -11.66 -6.70
CA PRO A 68 4.21 -10.99 -7.74
C PRO A 68 2.78 -10.73 -7.26
N ASP A 69 2.19 -11.70 -6.56
CA ASP A 69 0.80 -11.60 -6.10
C ASP A 69 0.65 -10.73 -4.85
N ARG A 70 1.64 -10.75 -3.95
CA ARG A 70 1.70 -9.82 -2.81
C ARG A 70 1.87 -8.37 -3.26
N THR A 71 2.70 -8.14 -4.29
CA THR A 71 2.92 -6.81 -4.86
C THR A 71 1.65 -6.29 -5.54
N LYS A 72 1.01 -7.14 -6.36
CA LYS A 72 -0.30 -6.84 -6.97
C LYS A 72 -1.36 -6.51 -5.92
N ALA A 73 -1.45 -7.28 -4.83
CA ALA A 73 -2.39 -7.03 -3.74
C ALA A 73 -2.13 -5.68 -3.04
N LYS A 74 -0.87 -5.35 -2.75
CA LYS A 74 -0.49 -4.04 -2.19
C LYS A 74 -0.79 -2.89 -3.14
N GLU A 75 -0.52 -3.07 -4.43
CA GLU A 75 -0.81 -2.05 -5.44
C GLU A 75 -2.32 -1.83 -5.58
N TRP A 76 -3.11 -2.89 -5.52
CA TRP A 76 -4.57 -2.82 -5.48
C TRP A 76 -5.04 -1.97 -4.30
N GLU A 77 -4.50 -2.21 -3.10
CA GLU A 77 -4.86 -1.42 -1.91
C GLU A 77 -4.44 0.04 -2.05
N ARG A 78 -3.22 0.30 -2.54
CA ARG A 78 -2.73 1.66 -2.80
C ARG A 78 -3.64 2.41 -3.77
N LYS A 79 -4.02 1.78 -4.88
CA LYS A 79 -4.90 2.40 -5.91
C LYS A 79 -6.28 2.70 -5.34
N ARG A 80 -6.83 1.81 -4.52
CA ARG A 80 -8.14 1.99 -3.87
C ARG A 80 -8.09 3.11 -2.82
N ALA A 81 -7.08 3.10 -1.96
CA ALA A 81 -6.88 4.14 -0.96
C ALA A 81 -6.72 5.52 -1.62
N GLN A 82 -5.95 5.61 -2.71
CA GLN A 82 -5.80 6.86 -3.48
C GLN A 82 -7.13 7.37 -4.07
N LYS A 83 -8.03 6.48 -4.50
CA LYS A 83 -9.38 6.87 -4.94
C LYS A 83 -10.29 7.32 -3.79
N GLN A 84 -10.04 6.86 -2.56
CA GLN A 84 -10.78 7.28 -1.37
C GLN A 84 -10.32 8.62 -0.80
N VAL A 85 -9.14 9.15 -1.17
CA VAL A 85 -8.71 10.49 -0.76
C VAL A 85 -9.42 11.54 -1.61
N HIS A 86 -10.72 11.72 -1.38
CA HIS A 86 -11.42 12.93 -1.76
C HIS A 86 -11.25 13.97 -0.64
N ILE A 87 -10.39 14.94 -0.94
CA ILE A 87 -10.48 16.34 -0.53
C ILE A 87 -10.35 16.59 0.99
N HIS A 88 -9.11 16.87 1.44
CA HIS A 88 -8.96 17.87 2.48
C HIS A 88 -9.50 19.19 1.92
N GLN A 89 -10.61 19.68 2.46
CA GLN A 89 -11.06 21.05 2.20
C GLN A 89 -9.91 21.99 2.56
N PRO A 90 -9.38 22.81 1.63
CA PRO A 90 -8.63 23.98 2.01
C PRO A 90 -9.64 25.04 2.45
N ASN A 91 -9.65 25.39 3.73
CA ASN A 91 -10.35 26.59 4.18
C ASN A 91 -9.55 27.80 3.69
N LEU A 92 -9.87 28.26 2.47
CA LEU A 92 -9.33 29.49 1.89
C LEU A 92 -10.01 30.68 2.55
N ASN A 93 -9.50 31.13 3.70
CA ASN A 93 -9.72 32.50 4.13
C ASN A 93 -8.66 33.40 3.48
N ALA A 94 -9.09 33.98 2.36
CA ALA A 94 -8.71 35.27 1.76
C ALA A 94 -7.31 35.84 2.04
N GLY A 95 -6.51 35.95 0.97
CA GLY A 95 -5.29 36.75 0.95
C GLY A 95 -4.55 36.71 -0.39
N THR A 96 -5.21 37.18 -1.45
CA THR A 96 -4.68 37.89 -2.64
C THR A 96 -3.30 37.47 -3.22
N VAL A 97 -3.34 36.86 -4.43
CA VAL A 97 -2.43 36.91 -5.62
C VAL A 97 -0.92 36.68 -5.41
N VAL A 98 -0.21 35.87 -6.22
CA VAL A 98 0.26 36.21 -7.59
C VAL A 98 0.54 34.93 -8.38
N ASN A 99 0.16 34.97 -9.65
CA ASN A 99 0.42 33.98 -10.69
C ASN A 99 1.89 34.04 -11.14
N GLU A 100 2.65 32.95 -10.99
CA GLU A 100 3.86 32.70 -11.80
C GLU A 100 4.17 31.19 -11.82
N ILE A 101 3.94 30.57 -12.99
CA ILE A 101 4.35 29.20 -13.30
C ILE A 101 5.79 29.29 -13.80
N SER A 102 6.74 28.71 -13.09
CA SER A 102 8.06 28.37 -13.63
C SER A 102 8.67 27.23 -12.83
N GLY A 103 9.03 26.18 -13.56
CA GLY A 103 9.43 24.90 -13.01
C GLY A 103 10.73 24.92 -12.23
N GLY A 104 10.92 23.83 -11.49
CA GLY A 104 12.24 23.36 -11.13
C GLY A 104 12.58 23.48 -9.65
N THR A 105 12.67 22.28 -9.07
CA THR A 105 13.73 21.88 -8.13
C THR A 105 13.45 22.01 -6.63
N PHE A 106 13.49 20.82 -6.04
CA PHE A 106 13.38 20.42 -4.66
C PHE A 106 14.46 21.09 -3.78
N GLY A 107 14.05 21.60 -2.62
CA GLY A 107 14.94 22.11 -1.59
C GLY A 107 14.28 22.05 -0.22
N SER A 108 14.29 20.87 0.39
CA SER A 108 13.90 20.70 1.79
C SER A 108 14.93 21.40 2.68
N ILE A 109 14.51 22.44 3.40
CA ILE A 109 15.27 22.99 4.52
C ILE A 109 14.30 23.39 5.62
N ASN A 110 14.24 22.57 6.67
CA ASN A 110 13.87 23.06 7.98
C ASN A 110 14.61 22.26 9.05
N GLY A 111 15.47 22.92 9.84
CA GLY A 111 16.25 22.19 10.84
C GLY A 111 17.28 22.93 11.67
N LYS A 112 16.86 23.99 12.36
CA LYS A 112 17.30 24.38 13.73
C LYS A 112 18.63 25.12 13.93
N ALA A 113 18.48 26.27 14.59
CA ALA A 113 19.52 27.13 15.16
C ALA A 113 20.41 26.42 16.20
N LYS A 114 21.71 26.76 16.21
CA LYS A 114 22.58 26.60 17.38
C LYS A 114 23.52 27.81 17.51
N LYS A 115 23.40 28.48 18.67
CA LYS A 115 24.20 29.63 19.13
C LYS A 115 25.69 29.34 19.03
N ARG A 116 26.49 30.35 18.64
CA ARG A 116 27.93 30.40 18.92
C ARG A 116 28.21 31.62 19.80
N ASP A 117 28.81 31.32 20.95
CA ASP A 117 29.35 32.24 21.95
C ASP A 117 30.69 32.83 21.49
N HIS A 118 31.04 33.98 22.08
CA HIS A 118 32.37 34.52 22.37
C HIS A 118 33.59 34.09 21.51
N ASN A 119 34.27 35.04 20.83
CA ASN A 119 35.28 35.92 21.45
C ASN A 119 35.97 36.83 20.39
N GLU A 120 36.36 38.03 20.84
CA GLU A 120 37.36 39.02 20.37
C GLU A 120 38.30 38.58 19.21
N VAL A 121 38.77 39.41 18.26
CA VAL A 121 39.51 40.68 18.42
C VAL A 121 39.47 41.46 17.09
N ARG A 122 39.19 42.77 17.13
CA ARG A 122 39.65 43.68 16.06
C ARG A 122 40.00 45.04 16.62
N LEU A 123 41.28 45.16 16.99
CA LEU A 123 42.02 46.42 17.07
C LEU A 123 41.83 47.22 15.78
N ARG A 124 41.34 48.46 15.87
CA ARG A 124 41.75 49.59 15.01
C ARG A 124 41.50 50.93 15.70
N ASN A 125 42.62 51.52 16.15
CA ASN A 125 43.07 52.90 15.94
C ASN A 125 42.11 54.06 16.27
N LEU A 126 42.46 54.78 17.34
CA LEU A 126 42.60 56.23 17.31
C LEU A 126 44.09 56.56 17.46
#